data_AF-A0A2N0KP58-F1
#
_entry.id   AF-A0A2N0KP58-F1
#
_cell.length_a   1.000
_cell.length_b   1.000
_cell.length_c   1.000
_cell.angle_alpha   90.00
_cell.angle_beta   90.00
_cell.angle_gamma   90.00
#
_symmetry.space_group_name_H-M   'P 1'
#
loop_
_entity.id
_entity.type
_entity.pdbx_description
1 polymer ?
#
loop_
_entity_poly.entity_id
_entity_poly.type
_entity_poly.pdbx_seq_one_letter_code
_entity_poly.pdbx_strand_id
1 'polypeptide(L)'
;MAENFSVTNEIVDPILANVITVNQDKVVGWIYGEPGAWGFLSGQAVANVRDRADRRLTDQERRLVWSRMWWWLEQVKARMGNQS
;
A
#
# COMPACT_ATOMS: atom_id res chain seq x y z
N MET A 1 -2.49 7.40 29.05
CA MET A 1 -1.43 7.97 28.20
C MET A 1 -1.80 7.60 26.78
N ALA A 2 -2.02 8.57 25.89
CA ALA A 2 -2.32 8.25 24.49
C ALA A 2 -1.03 7.71 23.86
N GLU A 3 -1.07 6.48 23.37
CA GLU A 3 0.01 5.94 22.56
C GLU A 3 0.10 6.81 21.29
N ASN A 4 1.22 7.52 21.11
CA ASN A 4 1.43 8.29 19.89
C ASN A 4 1.51 7.31 18.71
N PHE A 5 0.44 7.21 17.93
CA PHE A 5 0.43 6.42 16.71
C PHE A 5 1.49 6.95 15.74
N SER A 6 2.54 6.16 15.57
CA SER A 6 3.61 6.38 14.60
C SER A 6 3.40 5.47 13.41
N VAL A 7 3.42 6.01 12.20
CA VAL A 7 3.29 5.20 10.97
C VAL A 7 4.63 4.49 10.73
N THR A 8 4.74 3.26 11.22
CA THR A 8 5.89 2.37 11.00
C THR A 8 5.55 1.26 10.00
N ASN A 9 6.58 0.60 9.44
CA ASN A 9 6.40 -0.53 8.52
C ASN A 9 5.52 -1.63 9.13
N GLU A 10 5.73 -1.96 10.41
CA GLU A 10 4.99 -2.99 11.13
C GLU A 10 3.49 -2.69 11.21
N ILE A 11 3.13 -1.41 11.36
CA ILE A 11 1.75 -0.96 11.42
C ILE A 11 1.11 -0.91 10.04
N VAL A 12 1.84 -0.45 9.02
CA VAL A 12 1.28 -0.31 7.67
C VAL A 12 1.21 -1.65 6.93
N ASP A 13 2.10 -2.60 7.20
CA ASP A 13 2.17 -3.88 6.49
C ASP A 13 0.85 -4.66 6.43
N PRO A 14 0.14 -4.92 7.54
CA PRO A 14 -1.15 -5.60 7.47
C PRO A 14 -2.21 -4.80 6.69
N ILE A 15 -2.14 -3.46 6.74
CA ILE A 15 -3.06 -2.59 6.01
C ILE A 15 -2.80 -2.69 4.50
N LEU A 16 -1.53 -2.65 4.09
CA LEU A 16 -1.12 -2.73 2.68
C LEU A 16 -1.36 -4.12 2.10
N ALA A 17 -1.10 -5.18 2.89
CA ALA A 17 -1.44 -6.55 2.50
C ALA A 17 -2.96 -6.70 2.24
N ASN A 18 -3.79 -6.08 3.07
CA ASN A 18 -5.23 -6.04 2.85
C ASN A 18 -5.59 -5.28 1.57
N VAL A 19 -4.98 -4.12 1.29
CA VAL A 19 -5.19 -3.36 0.04
C VAL A 19 -4.92 -4.22 -1.19
N ILE A 20 -3.83 -5.01 -1.18
CA ILE A 20 -3.51 -5.92 -2.29
C ILE A 20 -4.54 -7.03 -2.42
N THR A 21 -4.96 -7.59 -1.29
CA THR A 21 -5.89 -8.73 -1.27
C THR A 21 -7.28 -8.35 -1.75
N VAL A 22 -7.77 -7.14 -1.42
CA VAL A 22 -9.11 -6.70 -1.82
C VAL A 22 -9.17 -6.04 -3.20
N ASN A 23 -8.04 -5.60 -3.76
CA ASN A 23 -7.97 -4.93 -5.07
C ASN A 23 -7.14 -5.73 -6.08
N GLN A 24 -7.35 -7.05 -6.15
CA GLN A 24 -6.57 -7.94 -7.01
C GLN A 24 -6.64 -7.55 -8.49
N ASP A 25 -7.79 -7.08 -8.98
CA ASP A 25 -7.97 -6.61 -10.35
C ASP A 25 -7.00 -5.45 -10.66
N LYS A 26 -6.86 -4.50 -9.73
CA LYS A 26 -5.95 -3.36 -9.87
C LYS A 26 -4.48 -3.75 -9.71
N VAL A 27 -4.19 -4.74 -8.87
CA VAL A 27 -2.83 -5.30 -8.75
C VAL A 27 -2.41 -5.93 -10.07
N VAL A 28 -3.29 -6.76 -10.68
CA VAL A 28 -3.06 -7.36 -11.99
C VAL A 28 -2.91 -6.26 -13.06
N GLY A 29 -3.80 -5.28 -13.08
CA GLY A 29 -3.69 -4.13 -13.97
C GLY A 29 -2.34 -3.42 -13.84
N TRP A 30 -1.88 -3.15 -12.61
CA TRP A 30 -0.59 -2.53 -12.36
C TRP A 30 0.58 -3.36 -12.91
N ILE A 31 0.56 -4.69 -12.75
CA ILE A 31 1.59 -5.60 -13.27
C ILE A 31 1.69 -5.52 -14.80
N TYR A 32 0.54 -5.45 -15.47
CA TYR A 32 0.46 -5.31 -16.93
C TYR A 32 0.58 -3.87 -17.42
N GLY A 33 0.84 -2.90 -16.54
CA GLY A 33 1.06 -1.50 -16.90
C GLY A 33 -0.21 -0.70 -17.18
N GLU A 34 -1.36 -1.10 -16.63
CA GLU A 34 -2.63 -0.37 -16.73
C GLU A 34 -2.48 1.06 -16.17
N PRO A 35 -2.73 2.10 -16.98
CA PRO A 35 -2.70 3.48 -16.51
C PRO A 35 -3.67 3.71 -15.35
N GLY A 36 -3.20 4.38 -14.30
CA GLY A 36 -4.02 4.71 -13.13
C GLY A 36 -4.14 3.62 -12.08
N ALA A 37 -3.73 2.37 -12.35
CA ALA A 37 -3.73 1.30 -11.35
C ALA A 37 -2.86 1.64 -10.13
N TRP A 38 -1.65 2.18 -10.36
CA TRP A 38 -0.79 2.68 -9.28
C TRP A 38 -1.46 3.81 -8.48
N GLY A 39 -2.08 4.78 -9.15
CA GLY A 39 -2.75 5.92 -8.51
C GLY A 39 -3.90 5.48 -7.61
N PHE A 40 -4.68 4.50 -8.06
CA PHE A 40 -5.75 3.90 -7.27
C PHE A 40 -5.21 3.16 -6.03
N LEU A 41 -4.24 2.27 -6.21
CA LEU A 41 -3.66 1.45 -5.14
C LEU A 41 -2.97 2.30 -4.07
N SER A 42 -2.16 3.27 -4.50
CA SER A 42 -1.48 4.21 -3.59
C SER A 42 -2.45 5.14 -2.87
N GLY A 43 -3.54 5.55 -3.52
CA GLY A 43 -4.62 6.32 -2.91
C GLY A 43 -5.35 5.54 -1.82
N GLN A 44 -5.70 4.27 -2.09
CA GLN A 44 -6.33 3.39 -1.11
C GLN A 44 -5.42 3.09 0.08
N ALA A 45 -4.14 2.84 -0.18
CA ALA A 45 -3.14 2.66 0.88
C ALA A 45 -3.09 3.87 1.83
N VAL A 46 -3.01 5.09 1.31
CA VAL A 46 -3.00 6.31 2.12
C VAL A 46 -4.32 6.51 2.85
N ALA A 47 -5.46 6.25 2.21
CA ALA A 47 -6.78 6.40 2.82
C ALA A 47 -6.96 5.46 4.03
N ASN A 48 -6.57 4.18 3.90
CA ASN A 48 -6.68 3.20 4.97
C ASN A 48 -5.71 3.47 6.13
N VAL A 49 -4.48 3.90 5.83
CA VAL A 49 -3.52 4.27 6.88
C VAL A 49 -3.97 5.55 7.60
N ARG A 50 -4.56 6.52 6.88
CA ARG A 50 -5.15 7.73 7.47
C ARG A 50 -6.30 7.40 8.41
N ASP A 51 -7.18 6.49 8.00
CA ASP A 51 -8.31 6.02 8.81
C ASP A 51 -7.80 5.36 10.11
N ARG A 52 -6.80 4.48 9.99
CA ARG A 52 -6.18 3.82 11.15
C ARG A 52 -5.45 4.78 12.10
N ALA A 53 -4.88 5.86 11.56
CA ALA A 53 -4.18 6.89 12.30
C ALA A 53 -5.12 7.89 13.00
N ASP A 54 -6.40 7.93 12.59
CA ASP A 54 -7.40 8.92 13.01
C ASP A 54 -6.92 10.39 12.85
N ARG A 55 -6.07 10.64 11.85
CA ARG A 55 -5.57 11.98 11.52
C ARG A 55 -5.05 12.04 10.11
N ARG A 56 -4.82 13.26 9.62
CA ARG A 56 -4.08 13.45 8.36
C ARG A 56 -2.65 12.93 8.50
N LEU A 57 -2.20 12.19 7.49
CA LEU A 57 -0.80 11.79 7.35
C LEU A 57 0.04 12.99 6.92
N THR A 58 1.20 13.13 7.54
CA THR A 58 2.26 14.05 7.11
C THR A 58 2.81 13.62 5.75
N ASP A 59 3.57 14.49 5.10
CA ASP A 59 4.20 14.16 3.82
C ASP A 59 5.17 12.98 3.91
N GLN A 60 5.94 12.92 5.00
CA GLN A 60 6.88 11.83 5.26
C GLN A 60 6.16 10.49 5.43
N GLU A 61 5.04 10.46 6.15
CA GLU A 61 4.24 9.26 6.34
C GLU A 61 3.60 8.80 5.03
N ARG A 62 3.12 9.73 4.19
CA ARG A 62 2.60 9.38 2.85
C ARG A 62 3.69 8.77 1.98
N ARG A 63 4.90 9.32 1.98
CA ARG A 63 6.04 8.75 1.24
C ARG A 63 6.39 7.36 1.75
N LEU A 64 6.36 7.12 3.06
CA LEU A 64 6.58 5.79 3.63
C LEU A 64 5.53 4.80 3.13
N VAL A 65 4.25 5.17 3.18
CA VAL A 65 3.14 4.35 2.68
C VAL A 65 3.32 4.02 1.19
N TRP A 66 3.68 5.01 0.37
CA TRP A 66 3.94 4.78 -1.05
C TRP A 66 5.11 3.85 -1.31
N SER A 67 6.28 4.11 -0.70
CA SER A 67 7.46 3.26 -0.84
C SER A 67 7.16 1.83 -0.41
N ARG A 68 6.40 1.65 0.67
CA ARG A 68 6.05 0.33 1.18
C ARG A 68 5.02 -0.37 0.31
N MET A 69 4.03 0.36 -0.22
CA MET A 69 3.04 -0.19 -1.16
C MET A 69 3.71 -0.64 -2.46
N TRP A 70 4.63 0.17 -3.00
CA TRP A 70 5.41 -0.20 -4.17
C TRP A 70 6.22 -1.48 -3.93
N TRP A 71 6.91 -1.57 -2.79
CA TRP A 71 7.64 -2.79 -2.41
C TRP A 71 6.73 -4.02 -2.41
N TRP A 72 5.54 -3.93 -1.82
CA TRP A 72 4.61 -5.06 -1.80
C TRP A 72 4.15 -5.48 -3.21
N LEU A 73 3.88 -4.52 -4.09
CA LEU A 73 3.50 -4.79 -5.48
C LEU A 73 4.64 -5.48 -6.25
N GLU A 74 5.88 -5.03 -6.08
CA GLU A 74 7.07 -5.68 -6.65
C GLU A 74 7.23 -7.11 -6.12
N GLN A 75 6.99 -7.36 -4.83
CA GLN A 75 7.04 -8.72 -4.26
C GLN A 75 5.97 -9.64 -4.87
N VAL A 76 4.75 -9.12 -5.08
CA VAL A 76 3.66 -9.87 -5.71
C VAL A 76 3.99 -10.16 -7.18
N LYS A 77 4.51 -9.17 -7.92
CA LYS A 77 4.96 -9.33 -9.31
C LYS A 77 6.08 -10.36 -9.43
N ALA A 78 7.10 -10.31 -8.57
CA ALA A 78 8.20 -11.27 -8.57
C ALA A 78 7.71 -12.71 -8.33
N ARG A 79 6.73 -12.90 -7.44
CA ARG A 79 6.12 -14.22 -7.20
C ARG A 79 5.33 -14.75 -8.39
N MET A 80 4.71 -13.88 -9.19
CA MET A 80 4.04 -14.29 -10.44
C MET A 80 5.04 -14.60 -11.55
N GLY A 81 6.11 -13.80 -11.68
CA GLY A 81 7.17 -14.05 -12.66
C GLY A 81 7.94 -15.35 -12.41
N ASN A 82 8.13 -15.74 -11.14
CA ASN A 82 8.80 -17.00 -10.77
C ASN A 82 7.93 -18.26 -10.95
N GLN A 83 6.67 -18.12 -11.36
CA GLN A 83 5.76 -19.24 -11.67
C GLN A 83 5.66 -19.52 -13.19
N SER A 84 6.49 -18.86 -14.01
CA SER A 84 6.57 -19.03 -15.47
C SER A 84 7.71 -19.96 -15.88
#